data_AF-A0A372RB04-F1
#
_entry.id   AF-A0A372RB04-F1
#
_cell.length_a   1.000
_cell.length_b   1.000
_cell.length_c   1.000
_cell.angle_alpha   90.00
_cell.angle_beta   90.00
_cell.angle_gamma   90.00
#
_symmetry.space_group_name_H-M   'P 1'
#
loop_
_entity.id
_entity.type
_entity.pdbx_description
1 polymer ?
#
loop_
_entity_poly.entity_id
_entity_poly.type
_entity_poly.pdbx_seq_one_letter_code
_entity_poly.pdbx_strand_id
1 'polypeptide(L)'
;MAEESNKEREVHLECDRKRKRPRETPKQFAARLSQNKPNICRKRVLESSGSIQTSVRKLLRKFRSIISNFTNKFCNKCNERFPCITLIGDEYCRCHLEGSPKKFSAENNMDPGEVPQELQDLTDIEEMLIAQVFPIVSVYNLPGG
;
A
#
# COMPACT_ATOMS: atom_id res chain seq x y z
N MET A 1 -21.36 -6.35 23.96
CA MET A 1 -20.59 -6.04 22.73
C MET A 1 -21.62 -5.60 21.70
N ALA A 2 -21.53 -4.37 21.18
CA ALA A 2 -22.52 -3.87 20.23
C ALA A 2 -22.14 -4.36 18.83
N GLU A 3 -22.89 -5.33 18.31
CA GLU A 3 -22.83 -5.72 16.89
C GLU A 3 -23.70 -4.74 16.11
N GLU A 4 -23.05 -3.79 15.43
CA GLU A 4 -23.71 -2.91 14.47
C GLU A 4 -23.95 -3.69 13.18
N SER A 5 -25.19 -3.69 12.69
CA SER A 5 -25.54 -4.35 11.42
C SER A 5 -24.93 -3.61 10.23
N ASN A 6 -24.64 -4.31 9.13
CA ASN A 6 -24.12 -3.68 7.90
C ASN A 6 -25.00 -2.53 7.40
N LYS A 7 -26.33 -2.63 7.57
CA LYS A 7 -27.27 -1.56 7.22
C LYS A 7 -27.11 -0.33 8.12
N GLU A 8 -26.90 -0.55 9.42
CA GLU A 8 -26.69 0.54 10.39
C GLU A 8 -25.36 1.24 10.12
N ARG A 9 -24.32 0.47 9.79
CA ARG A 9 -23.01 0.99 9.38
C ARG A 9 -23.08 1.82 8.10
N GLU A 10 -23.83 1.39 7.08
CA GLU A 10 -24.03 2.17 5.86
C GLU A 10 -24.74 3.50 6.14
N VAL A 11 -25.80 3.47 6.96
CA VAL A 11 -26.53 4.67 7.36
C VAL A 11 -25.63 5.62 8.15
N HIS A 12 -24.80 5.09 9.05
CA HIS A 12 -23.85 5.88 9.82
C HIS A 12 -22.84 6.58 8.91
N LEU A 13 -22.23 5.84 7.98
CA LEU A 13 -21.25 6.38 7.03
C LEU A 13 -21.85 7.47 6.13
N GLU A 14 -23.10 7.29 5.69
CA GLU A 14 -23.80 8.27 4.88
C GLU A 14 -24.16 9.54 5.68
N CYS A 15 -24.56 9.39 6.94
CA CYS A 15 -24.76 10.51 7.86
C CYS A 15 -23.46 11.28 8.10
N ASP A 16 -22.35 10.57 8.26
CA ASP A 16 -21.03 11.14 8.49
C ASP A 16 -20.52 11.90 7.25
N ARG A 17 -20.74 11.34 6.05
CA ARG A 17 -20.45 12.01 4.77
C ARG A 17 -21.26 13.30 4.61
N LYS A 18 -22.55 13.28 4.97
CA LYS A 18 -23.41 14.48 4.94
C LYS A 18 -22.97 15.53 5.94
N ARG A 19 -22.53 15.14 7.15
CA ARG A 19 -21.96 16.05 8.16
C ARG A 19 -20.61 16.62 7.76
N LYS A 20 -19.77 15.83 7.07
CA LYS A 20 -18.44 16.22 6.59
C LYS A 20 -18.43 16.98 5.26
N ARG A 21 -19.59 17.28 4.66
CA ARG A 21 -19.72 18.19 3.52
C ARG A 21 -20.07 19.61 3.99
N PRO A 22 -19.11 20.45 4.41
CA PRO A 22 -19.36 21.87 4.42
C PRO A 22 -19.58 22.30 2.96
N ARG A 23 -20.62 23.11 2.70
CA ARG A 23 -20.76 23.85 1.44
C ARG A 23 -19.66 24.91 1.41
N GLU A 24 -18.43 24.49 1.17
CA GLU A 24 -17.31 25.39 1.07
C GLU A 24 -17.42 26.17 -0.23
N THR A 25 -17.34 27.49 -0.09
CA THR A 25 -17.13 28.33 -1.26
C THR A 25 -15.72 28.12 -1.80
N PRO A 26 -15.48 28.33 -3.10
CA PRO A 26 -14.14 28.20 -3.70
C PRO A 26 -13.06 29.00 -2.95
N LYS A 27 -13.43 30.14 -2.35
CA LYS A 27 -12.56 30.97 -1.51
C LYS A 27 -12.18 30.28 -0.19
N GLN A 28 -13.11 29.58 0.45
CA GLN A 28 -12.85 28.80 1.68
C GLN A 28 -11.99 27.57 1.38
N PHE A 29 -12.23 26.89 0.25
CA PHE A 29 -11.39 25.78 -0.19
C PHE A 29 -9.94 26.21 -0.45
N ALA A 30 -9.74 27.33 -1.16
CA ALA A 30 -8.42 27.90 -1.41
C ALA A 30 -7.70 28.33 -0.11
N ALA A 31 -8.43 28.93 0.83
CA ALA A 31 -7.87 29.31 2.13
C ALA A 31 -7.44 28.09 2.94
N ARG A 32 -8.23 27.01 2.94
CA ARG A 32 -7.89 25.76 3.63
C ARG A 32 -6.70 25.05 2.97
N LEU A 33 -6.60 25.08 1.65
CA LEU A 33 -5.42 24.57 0.92
C LEU A 33 -4.15 25.38 1.26
N SER A 34 -4.27 26.70 1.46
CA SER A 34 -3.15 27.54 1.89
C SER A 34 -2.75 27.37 3.36
N GLN A 35 -3.71 27.00 4.23
CA GLN A 35 -3.51 26.80 5.66
C GLN A 35 -3.06 25.38 6.00
N ASN A 36 -3.44 24.38 5.20
CA ASN A 36 -2.85 23.04 5.21
C ASN A 36 -1.45 23.08 4.57
N LYS A 37 -0.54 23.90 5.11
CA LYS A 37 0.87 23.56 5.00
C LYS A 37 1.01 22.20 5.69
N PRO A 38 1.56 21.18 5.02
CA PRO A 38 1.78 19.92 5.69
C PRO A 38 2.59 20.23 6.95
N ASN A 39 2.13 19.73 8.10
CA ASN A 39 2.93 19.65 9.33
C ASN A 39 4.06 18.61 9.10
N ILE A 40 4.79 18.73 8.00
CA ILE A 40 6.12 18.21 7.88
C ILE A 40 6.91 19.13 8.79
N CYS A 41 7.20 18.65 9.99
CA CYS A 41 8.30 19.15 10.79
C CYS A 41 9.52 19.14 9.85
N ARG A 42 9.77 20.28 9.19
CA ARG A 42 11.00 20.53 8.44
C ARG A 42 12.08 20.66 9.50
N LYS A 43 12.54 19.53 10.04
CA LYS A 43 13.96 19.42 10.31
C LYS A 43 14.59 19.71 8.96
N ARG A 44 15.25 20.87 8.84
CA ARG A 44 16.16 21.16 7.74
C ARG A 44 17.14 19.99 7.72
N VAL A 45 16.84 18.99 6.90
CA VAL A 45 17.88 18.11 6.37
C VAL A 45 18.70 19.09 5.56
N LEU A 46 19.82 19.49 6.15
CA LEU A 46 20.90 20.15 5.45
C LEU A 46 21.03 19.45 4.10
N GLU A 47 20.82 20.20 3.02
CA GLU A 47 20.98 19.73 1.65
C GLU A 47 22.42 19.24 1.50
N SER A 48 22.62 17.97 1.79
CA SER A 48 23.67 17.20 1.16
C SER A 48 23.13 16.89 -0.23
N SER A 49 23.48 17.74 -1.19
CA SER A 49 23.53 17.38 -2.62
C SER A 49 24.61 16.32 -2.89
N GLY A 50 24.82 15.41 -1.93
CA GLY A 50 25.71 14.28 -2.04
C GLY A 50 25.09 13.28 -3.00
N SER A 51 25.50 13.34 -4.26
CA SER A 51 25.40 12.23 -5.20
C SER A 51 25.58 10.91 -4.44
N ILE A 52 24.57 10.03 -4.47
CA ILE A 52 24.58 8.73 -3.78
C ILE A 52 25.96 8.10 -3.97
N GLN A 53 26.66 7.84 -2.86
CA GLN A 53 28.03 7.37 -2.86
C GLN A 53 28.14 6.12 -3.75
N THR A 54 29.21 6.03 -4.54
CA THR A 54 29.39 4.97 -5.54
C THR A 54 29.36 3.56 -4.93
N SER A 55 29.80 3.42 -3.68
CA SER A 55 29.69 2.21 -2.85
C SER A 55 28.23 1.78 -2.63
N VAL A 56 27.36 2.70 -2.21
CA VAL A 56 25.93 2.46 -1.97
C VAL A 56 25.23 2.05 -3.27
N ARG A 57 25.56 2.69 -4.40
CA ARG A 57 25.02 2.29 -5.71
C ARG A 57 25.39 0.85 -6.08
N LYS A 58 26.62 0.41 -5.78
CA LYS A 58 27.05 -0.98 -6.00
C LYS A 58 26.27 -1.96 -5.13
N LEU A 59 26.05 -1.65 -3.85
CA LEU A 59 25.19 -2.46 -2.98
C LEU A 59 23.76 -2.56 -3.50
N LEU A 60 23.17 -1.44 -3.93
CA LEU A 60 21.80 -1.42 -4.47
C LEU A 60 21.67 -2.28 -5.73
N ARG A 61 22.65 -2.24 -6.63
CA ARG A 61 22.65 -3.12 -7.82
C ARG A 61 22.73 -4.58 -7.42
N LYS A 62 23.60 -4.93 -6.46
CA LYS A 62 23.71 -6.30 -5.96
C LYS A 62 22.40 -6.77 -5.34
N PHE A 63 21.77 -5.94 -4.51
CA PHE A 63 20.47 -6.21 -3.92
C PHE A 63 19.41 -6.45 -5.01
N ARG A 64 19.25 -5.53 -5.96
CA ARG A 64 18.28 -5.66 -7.06
C ARG A 64 18.51 -6.94 -7.87
N SER A 65 19.76 -7.28 -8.16
CA SER A 65 20.11 -8.53 -8.86
C SER A 65 19.72 -9.78 -8.06
N ILE A 66 19.86 -9.76 -6.74
CA ILE A 66 19.42 -10.89 -5.90
C ILE A 66 17.89 -11.00 -5.93
N ILE A 67 17.19 -9.88 -5.73
CA ILE A 67 15.72 -9.86 -5.73
C ILE A 67 15.15 -10.29 -7.08
N SER A 68 15.73 -9.83 -8.19
CA SER A 68 15.26 -10.20 -9.54
C SER A 68 15.44 -11.68 -9.86
N ASN A 69 16.34 -12.37 -9.17
CA ASN A 69 16.57 -13.81 -9.33
C ASN A 69 15.62 -14.67 -8.50
N PHE A 70 14.77 -14.07 -7.66
CA PHE A 70 13.77 -14.84 -6.92
C PHE A 70 12.66 -15.34 -7.83
N THR A 71 12.46 -16.66 -7.85
CA THR A 71 11.32 -17.27 -8.53
C THR A 71 10.10 -17.16 -7.63
N ASN A 72 9.20 -16.23 -7.94
CA ASN A 72 7.91 -16.15 -7.29
C ASN A 72 7.06 -17.36 -7.69
N LYS A 73 6.70 -18.19 -6.71
CA LYS A 73 5.70 -19.24 -6.91
C LYS A 73 4.32 -18.63 -6.74
N PHE A 74 3.33 -19.20 -7.43
CA PHE A 74 1.94 -18.74 -7.45
C PHE A 74 1.00 -19.85 -6.98
N CYS A 75 -0.02 -19.47 -6.21
CA CYS A 75 -1.11 -20.36 -5.82
C CYS A 75 -2.37 -20.08 -6.63
N ASN A 76 -2.90 -21.10 -7.31
CA ASN A 76 -4.12 -20.95 -8.13
C ASN A 76 -5.41 -20.75 -7.30
N LYS A 77 -5.38 -21.03 -5.99
CA LYS A 77 -6.57 -20.94 -5.12
C LYS A 77 -6.78 -19.58 -4.47
N CYS A 78 -5.72 -18.94 -4.00
CA CYS A 78 -5.78 -17.65 -3.31
C CYS A 78 -5.07 -16.53 -4.07
N ASN A 79 -4.60 -16.81 -5.29
CA ASN A 79 -3.88 -15.88 -6.15
C ASN A 79 -2.60 -15.26 -5.53
N GLU A 80 -2.11 -15.81 -4.42
CA GLU A 80 -0.92 -15.30 -3.72
C GLU A 80 0.36 -15.64 -4.50
N ARG A 81 1.24 -14.65 -4.65
CA ARG A 81 2.56 -14.78 -5.27
C ARG A 81 3.65 -14.47 -4.26
N PHE A 82 4.59 -15.39 -4.07
CA PHE A 82 5.71 -15.16 -3.15
C PHE A 82 6.94 -16.00 -3.51
N PRO A 83 8.17 -15.52 -3.27
CA PRO A 83 9.40 -16.27 -3.54
C PRO A 83 9.48 -17.62 -2.80
N CYS A 84 8.90 -17.68 -1.60
CA CYS A 84 9.14 -18.76 -0.64
C CYS A 84 7.87 -19.54 -0.26
N ILE A 85 6.83 -19.55 -1.09
CA ILE A 85 5.66 -20.39 -0.78
C ILE A 85 5.97 -21.87 -1.06
N THR A 86 5.62 -22.74 -0.10
CA THR A 86 5.64 -24.19 -0.29
C THR A 86 4.29 -24.60 -0.88
N LEU A 87 4.32 -25.03 -2.13
CA LEU A 87 3.16 -25.61 -2.81
C LEU A 87 3.12 -27.11 -2.50
N ILE A 88 1.95 -27.62 -2.13
CA ILE A 88 1.64 -29.05 -2.06
C ILE A 88 0.82 -29.34 -3.32
N GLY A 89 1.45 -29.90 -4.35
CA GLY A 89 0.89 -29.89 -5.70
C GLY A 89 0.88 -28.47 -6.28
N ASP A 90 -0.28 -28.00 -6.75
CA ASP A 90 -0.47 -26.64 -7.31
C ASP A 90 -1.06 -25.63 -6.30
N GLU A 91 -1.17 -26.03 -5.03
CA GLU A 91 -1.84 -25.27 -4.00
C GLU A 91 -0.89 -24.87 -2.88
N TYR A 92 -0.98 -23.62 -2.43
CA TYR A 92 -0.23 -23.17 -1.27
C TYR A 92 -0.72 -23.87 -0.01
N CYS A 93 0.22 -24.40 0.80
CA CYS A 93 -0.07 -25.15 2.03
C CYS A 93 -1.12 -24.47 2.92
N ARG A 94 -1.08 -23.14 3.02
CA ARG A 94 -2.03 -22.35 3.81
C ARG A 94 -3.48 -22.46 3.31
N CYS A 95 -3.69 -22.65 2.00
CA CYS A 95 -5.01 -22.83 1.42
C CYS A 95 -5.68 -24.14 1.86
N HIS A 96 -4.92 -25.16 2.26
CA HIS A 96 -5.48 -26.38 2.84
C HIS A 96 -5.90 -26.21 4.30
N LEU A 97 -5.23 -25.31 5.03
CA LEU A 97 -5.47 -25.05 6.45
C LEU A 97 -6.57 -24.00 6.69
N GLU A 98 -6.69 -23.00 5.80
CA GLU A 98 -7.69 -21.94 5.92
C GLU A 98 -9.07 -22.40 5.40
N GLY A 99 -10.14 -21.99 6.08
CA GLY A 99 -11.52 -22.26 5.67
C GLY A 99 -11.98 -21.48 4.43
N SER A 100 -13.28 -21.53 4.13
CA SER A 100 -13.94 -20.71 3.11
C SER A 100 -14.58 -19.46 3.74
N PRO A 101 -14.58 -18.30 3.06
CA PRO A 101 -14.02 -18.04 1.72
C PRO A 101 -12.49 -17.87 1.77
N LYS A 102 -11.82 -18.25 0.68
CA LYS A 102 -10.35 -18.15 0.57
C LYS A 102 -9.90 -16.68 0.52
N LYS A 103 -8.69 -16.37 0.99
CA LYS A 103 -8.12 -15.03 0.84
C LYS A 103 -8.03 -14.63 -0.63
N PHE A 104 -8.33 -13.36 -0.92
CA PHE A 104 -8.33 -12.78 -2.26
C PHE A 104 -9.26 -13.49 -3.26
N SER A 105 -10.34 -14.12 -2.77
CA SER A 105 -11.34 -14.74 -3.64
C SER A 105 -12.42 -13.74 -4.03
N ALA A 106 -13.11 -14.02 -5.15
CA ALA A 106 -14.27 -13.22 -5.53
C ALA A 106 -15.39 -13.29 -4.47
N GLU A 107 -15.51 -14.42 -3.75
CA GLU A 107 -16.52 -14.66 -2.72
C GLU A 107 -16.43 -13.68 -1.53
N ASN A 108 -15.23 -13.21 -1.19
CA ASN A 108 -15.04 -12.22 -0.13
C ASN A 108 -14.83 -10.79 -0.64
N ASN A 109 -15.06 -10.55 -1.94
CA ASN A 109 -14.86 -9.26 -2.60
C ASN A 109 -13.43 -8.69 -2.43
N MET A 110 -12.42 -9.57 -2.27
CA MET A 110 -11.00 -9.17 -2.19
C MET A 110 -10.20 -9.62 -3.41
N ASP A 111 -10.86 -10.20 -4.41
CA ASP A 111 -10.25 -10.43 -5.72
C ASP A 111 -10.14 -9.09 -6.47
N PRO A 112 -8.92 -8.60 -6.76
CA PRO A 112 -8.74 -7.35 -7.50
C PRO A 112 -9.20 -7.45 -8.96
N GLY A 113 -9.45 -8.65 -9.49
CA GLY A 113 -9.82 -8.86 -10.88
C GLY A 113 -8.67 -8.57 -11.85
N GLU A 114 -9.03 -8.33 -13.12
CA GLU A 114 -8.04 -7.94 -14.13
C GLU A 114 -7.59 -6.49 -13.94
N VAL A 115 -6.29 -6.26 -14.12
CA VAL A 115 -5.72 -4.90 -14.05
C VAL A 115 -6.24 -4.10 -15.25
N PRO A 116 -6.95 -2.98 -15.04
CA PRO A 116 -7.43 -2.10 -16.11
C PRO A 116 -6.30 -1.62 -17.02
N GLN A 117 -6.60 -1.38 -18.29
CA GLN A 117 -5.60 -0.94 -19.28
C GLN A 117 -4.90 0.36 -18.86
N GLU A 118 -5.60 1.23 -18.15
CA GLU A 118 -5.10 2.51 -17.64
C GLU A 118 -4.05 2.35 -16.54
N LEU A 119 -3.99 1.17 -15.90
CA LEU A 119 -3.02 0.84 -14.86
C LEU A 119 -1.91 -0.10 -15.38
N GLN A 120 -1.86 -0.36 -16.68
CA GLN A 120 -0.76 -1.10 -17.31
C GLN A 120 0.43 -0.17 -17.54
N ASP A 121 1.64 -0.72 -17.43
CA ASP A 121 2.92 -0.04 -17.76
C ASP A 121 3.22 1.25 -16.97
N LEU A 122 2.70 1.38 -15.74
CA LEU A 122 3.01 2.50 -14.87
C LEU A 122 4.49 2.53 -14.50
N THR A 123 5.07 3.72 -14.41
CA THR A 123 6.40 3.91 -13.84
C THR A 123 6.37 3.69 -12.33
N ASP A 124 7.51 3.35 -11.71
CA ASP A 124 7.65 3.20 -10.25
C ASP A 124 7.03 4.38 -9.48
N ILE A 125 7.14 5.60 -10.02
CA ILE A 125 6.61 6.83 -9.40
C ILE A 125 5.08 6.87 -9.50
N GLU A 126 4.52 6.52 -10.66
CA GLU A 126 3.06 6.53 -10.88
C GLU A 126 2.39 5.44 -10.04
N GLU A 127 2.98 4.24 -9.97
CA GLU A 127 2.51 3.17 -9.08
C GLU A 127 2.51 3.64 -7.62
N MET A 128 3.59 4.30 -7.18
CA MET A 128 3.66 4.87 -5.84
C MET A 128 2.53 5.89 -5.62
N LEU A 129 2.26 6.78 -6.57
CA LEU A 129 1.21 7.81 -6.43
C LEU A 129 -0.21 7.24 -6.33
N ILE A 130 -0.48 6.10 -6.95
CA ILE A 130 -1.81 5.47 -7.02
C ILE A 130 -2.01 4.44 -5.88
N ALA A 131 -0.92 3.96 -5.27
CA ALA A 131 -0.98 2.95 -4.22
C ALA A 131 -1.92 3.36 -3.06
N GLN A 132 -2.94 2.53 -2.80
CA GLN A 132 -3.90 2.75 -1.72
C GLN A 132 -3.23 2.74 -0.32
N VAL A 133 -2.08 2.07 -0.21
CA VAL A 133 -1.27 2.00 1.00
C VAL A 133 0.15 2.46 0.66
N PHE A 134 0.53 3.64 1.15
CA PHE A 134 1.90 4.11 1.11
C PHE A 134 2.67 3.52 2.29
N PRO A 135 3.66 2.63 2.07
CA PRO A 135 4.50 2.17 3.17
C PRO A 135 5.37 3.33 3.67
N ILE A 136 5.03 3.88 4.83
CA ILE A 136 5.89 4.84 5.53
C ILE A 136 6.92 4.04 6.33
N VAL A 137 8.18 4.02 5.86
CA VAL A 137 9.29 3.42 6.61
C VAL A 137 9.94 4.48 7.48
N SER A 138 9.66 4.45 8.78
CA SER A 138 10.33 5.30 9.76
C SER A 138 11.65 4.66 10.21
N VAL A 139 12.78 5.26 9.82
CA VAL A 139 14.12 4.82 10.26
C VAL A 139 14.54 5.63 11.49
N TYR A 140 14.81 4.94 12.60
CA TYR A 140 15.32 5.56 13.83
C TYR A 140 16.76 5.08 14.08
N ASN A 141 17.68 6.01 14.29
CA ASN A 141 19.02 5.70 14.79
C ASN A 141 18.97 5.72 16.31
N LEU A 142 19.17 4.55 16.93
CA LEU A 142 19.38 4.49 18.37
C LEU A 142 20.85 4.80 18.67
N PRO A 143 21.15 5.76 19.56
CA PRO A 143 22.52 5.95 20.04
C PRO A 143 22.94 4.68 20.81
N GLY A 144 23.97 3.99 20.31
CA GLY A 144 24.58 2.87 21.02
C GLY A 144 25.34 3.37 22.26
N GLY A 145 25.31 2.57 23.33
CA GLY A 145 26.13 2.77 24.52
C GLY A 145 27.60 2.43 24.29
#